data_AF-A0A9X7CH15-F1
#
_entry.id   AF-A0A9X7CH15-F1
#
_cell.length_a   1.000
_cell.length_b   1.000
_cell.length_c   1.000
_cell.angle_alpha   90.00
_cell.angle_beta   90.00
_cell.angle_gamma   90.00
#
_symmetry.space_group_name_H-M   'P 1'
#
loop_
_entity.id
_entity.type
_entity.pdbx_description
1 polymer ?
#
loop_
_entity_poly.entity_id
_entity_poly.type
_entity_poly.pdbx_seq_one_letter_code
_entity_poly.pdbx_strand_id
1 'polypeptide(L)'
;MPTGYTSDIYEGKDVSSSNYILKCARAFGALIEMRDYPMDAEIPEFKVSEYHLEHEEAAKNELKRYKNMSVEEAEKDLEEVYKRKVASNREAIKKKEKLKQRYMYVLAGVKQWEPPTEEHIKLKEYAIEQLETSIYHDCNTEYYEREPYKQTGAEYLKEMIKRCEDKVLYHQKEYSQEVQRVNNRNNWVKELKLSLEN
;
A
#
# COMPACT_ATOMS: atom_id res chain seq x y z
N MET A 1 -3.11 -19.80 31.28
CA MET A 1 -3.72 -20.09 29.95
C MET A 1 -2.64 -20.69 29.07
N PRO A 2 -2.86 -21.86 28.44
CA PRO A 2 -1.93 -22.39 27.44
C PRO A 2 -1.88 -21.46 26.22
N THR A 3 -0.77 -21.43 25.50
CA THR A 3 -0.68 -20.72 24.22
C THR A 3 -1.26 -21.58 23.11
N GLY A 4 -1.54 -20.98 21.95
CA GLY A 4 -1.94 -21.77 20.76
C GLY A 4 -0.91 -22.84 20.38
N TYR A 5 0.36 -22.68 20.76
CA TYR A 5 1.41 -23.67 20.53
C TYR A 5 1.36 -24.84 21.53
N THR A 6 1.02 -24.59 22.80
CA THR A 6 1.04 -25.58 23.89
C THR A 6 -0.34 -26.15 24.27
N SER A 7 -1.42 -25.67 23.65
CA SER A 7 -2.81 -26.08 23.95
C SER A 7 -3.03 -27.59 23.89
N ASP A 8 -2.48 -28.26 22.86
CA ASP A 8 -2.65 -29.70 22.67
C ASP A 8 -1.98 -30.51 23.79
N ILE A 9 -0.80 -30.07 24.24
CA ILE A 9 -0.09 -30.67 25.37
C ILE A 9 -0.89 -30.46 26.67
N TYR A 10 -1.40 -29.25 26.86
CA TYR A 10 -2.23 -28.91 28.02
C TYR A 10 -3.54 -29.73 28.07
N GLU A 11 -4.14 -30.00 26.92
CA GLU A 11 -5.34 -30.83 26.75
C GLU A 11 -5.06 -32.34 26.87
N GLY A 12 -3.80 -32.75 27.08
CA GLY A 12 -3.41 -34.15 27.22
C GLY A 12 -3.42 -34.93 25.90
N LYS A 13 -3.34 -34.26 24.75
CA LYS A 13 -3.19 -34.92 23.44
C LYS A 13 -1.77 -35.47 23.30
N ASP A 14 -1.65 -36.56 22.57
CA ASP A 14 -0.35 -37.10 22.19
C ASP A 14 0.29 -36.22 21.10
N VAL A 15 1.40 -35.56 21.42
CA VAL A 15 2.09 -34.61 20.54
C VAL A 15 3.57 -35.00 20.48
N SER A 16 4.05 -35.39 19.30
CA SER A 16 5.48 -35.62 19.09
C SER A 16 6.28 -34.32 19.16
N SER A 17 7.54 -34.42 19.57
CA SER A 17 8.49 -33.29 19.56
C SER A 17 8.60 -32.65 18.16
N SER A 18 8.62 -33.46 17.10
CA SER A 18 8.65 -33.00 15.71
C SER A 18 7.42 -32.15 15.35
N ASN A 19 6.22 -32.61 15.72
CA ASN A 19 4.98 -31.86 15.49
C ASN A 19 4.96 -30.55 16.27
N TYR A 20 5.42 -30.56 17.53
CA TYR A 20 5.53 -29.36 18.34
C TYR A 20 6.50 -28.32 17.74
N ILE A 21 7.67 -28.76 17.25
CA ILE A 21 8.66 -27.87 16.62
C ILE A 21 8.10 -27.26 15.33
N LEU A 22 7.44 -28.05 14.47
CA LEU A 22 6.79 -27.53 13.25
C LEU A 22 5.69 -26.50 13.57
N LYS A 23 4.97 -26.69 14.67
CA LYS A 23 3.97 -25.73 15.15
C LYS A 23 4.63 -24.41 15.57
N CYS A 24 5.70 -24.48 16.35
CA CYS A 24 6.49 -23.31 16.75
C CYS A 24 7.16 -22.60 15.57
N ALA A 25 7.59 -23.34 14.54
CA ALA A 25 8.24 -22.81 13.36
C ALA A 25 7.39 -21.75 12.63
N ARG A 26 6.06 -21.77 12.78
CA ARG A 26 5.14 -20.74 12.24
C ARG A 26 5.33 -19.34 12.83
N ALA A 27 6.03 -19.22 13.94
CA ALA A 27 6.41 -17.92 14.50
C ALA A 27 7.74 -17.40 13.93
N PHE A 28 8.40 -18.14 13.04
CA PHE A 28 9.76 -17.85 12.59
C PHE A 28 9.98 -18.08 11.10
N GLY A 29 11.04 -17.47 10.56
CA GLY A 29 11.60 -17.80 9.25
C GLY A 29 10.59 -17.83 8.11
N ALA A 30 10.63 -18.91 7.33
CA ALA A 30 9.83 -19.07 6.11
C ALA A 30 8.32 -19.25 6.34
N LEU A 31 7.90 -19.54 7.58
CA LEU A 31 6.52 -19.86 7.94
C LEU A 31 5.82 -18.74 8.71
N ILE A 32 6.45 -17.57 8.87
CA ILE A 32 5.84 -16.42 9.57
C ILE A 32 4.52 -15.97 8.93
N GLU A 33 4.39 -16.10 7.61
CA GLU A 33 3.16 -15.80 6.86
C GLU A 33 2.03 -16.79 7.20
N MET A 34 2.34 -17.96 7.76
CA MET A 34 1.38 -18.96 8.21
C MET A 34 1.01 -18.81 9.70
N ARG A 35 1.47 -17.75 10.38
CA ARG A 35 1.18 -17.51 11.81
C ARG A 35 -0.32 -17.44 12.10
N ASP A 36 -1.06 -16.80 11.19
CA ASP A 36 -2.49 -16.54 11.35
C ASP A 36 -3.37 -17.64 10.73
N TYR A 37 -2.75 -18.68 10.14
CA TYR A 37 -3.44 -19.86 9.60
C TYR A 37 -3.76 -20.86 10.73
N PRO A 38 -4.78 -21.72 10.57
CA PRO A 38 -5.06 -22.81 11.51
C PRO A 38 -3.79 -23.61 11.81
N MET A 39 -3.50 -23.89 13.09
CA MET A 39 -2.21 -24.46 13.55
C MET A 39 -1.89 -25.86 13.00
N ASP A 40 -2.88 -26.53 12.43
CA ASP A 40 -2.83 -27.83 11.76
C ASP A 40 -2.74 -27.73 10.21
N ALA A 41 -2.81 -26.52 9.64
CA ALA A 41 -2.68 -26.31 8.21
C ALA A 41 -1.38 -26.92 7.64
N GLU A 42 -1.48 -27.58 6.48
CA GLU A 42 -0.31 -28.16 5.83
C GLU A 42 0.67 -27.05 5.40
N ILE A 43 1.97 -27.27 5.64
CA ILE A 43 3.03 -26.37 5.15
C ILE A 43 3.22 -26.64 3.65
N PRO A 44 2.82 -25.72 2.76
CA PRO A 44 2.90 -25.95 1.33
C PRO A 44 4.33 -25.78 0.82
N GLU A 45 4.58 -26.23 -0.40
CA GLU A 45 5.70 -25.73 -1.18
C GLU A 45 5.36 -24.33 -1.69
N PHE A 46 6.24 -23.36 -1.44
CA PHE A 46 6.07 -22.00 -1.91
C PHE A 46 6.31 -21.93 -3.41
N LYS A 47 5.48 -21.15 -4.11
CA LYS A 47 5.57 -20.93 -5.56
C LYS A 47 5.83 -19.46 -5.85
N VAL A 48 6.57 -19.21 -6.94
CA VAL A 48 6.80 -17.86 -7.46
C VAL A 48 5.50 -17.36 -8.11
N SER A 49 5.13 -16.12 -7.81
CA SER A 49 3.97 -15.45 -8.41
C SER A 49 4.25 -15.05 -9.86
N GLU A 50 3.21 -15.11 -10.69
CA GLU A 50 3.25 -14.59 -12.07
C GLU A 50 3.12 -13.07 -12.12
N TYR A 51 2.79 -12.41 -10.99
CA TYR A 51 2.51 -10.97 -10.92
C TYR A 51 3.60 -10.12 -11.58
N HIS A 52 4.87 -10.34 -11.24
CA HIS A 52 5.96 -9.53 -11.81
C HIS A 52 6.21 -9.83 -13.29
N LEU A 53 5.98 -11.06 -13.75
CA LEU A 53 6.08 -11.41 -15.18
C LEU A 53 4.99 -10.74 -16.00
N GLU A 54 3.75 -10.80 -15.54
CA GLU A 54 2.60 -10.17 -16.20
C GLU A 54 2.79 -8.65 -16.32
N HIS A 55 3.26 -8.01 -15.24
CA HIS A 55 3.48 -6.57 -15.22
C HIS A 55 4.72 -6.14 -16.02
N GLU A 56 5.76 -6.96 -16.07
CA GLU A 56 6.90 -6.73 -16.98
C GLU A 56 6.43 -6.77 -18.44
N GLU A 57 5.63 -7.77 -18.80
CA GLU A 57 5.12 -7.91 -20.17
C GLU A 57 4.17 -6.77 -20.55
N ALA A 58 3.27 -6.37 -19.63
CA ALA A 58 2.44 -5.19 -19.82
C ALA A 58 3.30 -3.92 -20.03
N ALA A 59 4.35 -3.73 -19.22
CA ALA A 59 5.25 -2.58 -19.36
C ALA A 59 6.05 -2.60 -20.68
N LYS A 60 6.47 -3.78 -21.17
CA LYS A 60 7.10 -3.94 -22.50
C LYS A 60 6.15 -3.58 -23.64
N ASN A 61 4.89 -3.99 -23.52
CA ASN A 61 3.87 -3.66 -24.52
C ASN A 61 3.56 -2.15 -24.52
N GLU A 62 3.46 -1.51 -23.35
CA GLU A 62 3.37 -0.05 -23.24
C GLU A 62 4.60 0.64 -23.85
N LEU A 63 5.81 0.17 -23.53
CA LEU A 63 7.05 0.70 -24.07
C LEU A 63 7.07 0.65 -25.60
N LYS A 64 6.65 -0.49 -26.18
CA LYS A 64 6.55 -0.66 -27.63
C LYS A 64 5.53 0.31 -28.23
N ARG A 65 4.38 0.50 -27.57
CA ARG A 65 3.37 1.48 -28.00
C ARG A 65 3.98 2.89 -28.05
N TYR A 66 4.60 3.36 -26.97
CA TYR A 66 5.19 4.71 -26.94
C TYR A 66 6.38 4.87 -27.89
N LYS A 67 7.22 3.84 -28.07
CA LYS A 67 8.33 3.91 -29.05
C LYS A 67 7.85 4.03 -30.51
N ASN A 68 6.63 3.58 -30.81
CA ASN A 68 6.05 3.63 -32.16
C ASN A 68 5.03 4.78 -32.35
N MET A 69 4.73 5.53 -31.30
CA MET A 69 3.76 6.62 -31.32
C MET A 69 4.39 7.87 -31.94
N SER A 70 3.64 8.59 -32.78
CA SER A 70 4.09 9.88 -33.32
C SER A 70 3.98 11.01 -32.29
N VAL A 71 4.63 12.14 -32.53
CA VAL A 71 4.53 13.30 -31.63
C VAL A 71 3.09 13.84 -31.64
N GLU A 72 2.41 13.84 -32.78
CA GLU A 72 1.03 14.30 -32.91
C GLU A 72 0.04 13.39 -32.16
N GLU A 73 0.27 12.08 -32.16
CA GLU A 73 -0.50 11.14 -31.35
C GLU A 73 -0.24 11.35 -29.86
N ALA A 74 1.02 11.58 -29.48
CA ALA A 74 1.42 11.90 -28.12
C ALA A 74 0.78 13.22 -27.62
N GLU A 75 0.64 14.23 -28.49
CA GLU A 75 -0.06 15.48 -28.16
C GLU A 75 -1.55 15.27 -27.90
N LYS A 76 -2.21 14.39 -28.66
CA LYS A 76 -3.62 14.05 -28.42
C LYS A 76 -3.81 13.32 -27.08
N ASP A 77 -2.95 12.34 -26.79
CA ASP A 77 -2.95 11.65 -25.50
C ASP A 77 -2.71 12.62 -24.35
N LEU A 78 -1.72 13.51 -24.49
CA LEU A 78 -1.38 14.52 -23.50
C LEU A 78 -2.53 15.50 -23.24
N GLU A 79 -3.26 15.91 -24.28
CA GLU A 79 -4.43 16.78 -24.14
C GLU A 79 -5.51 16.12 -23.27
N GLU A 80 -5.78 14.83 -23.48
CA GLU A 80 -6.73 14.08 -22.65
C GLU A 80 -6.24 13.93 -21.19
N VAL A 81 -4.95 13.69 -20.98
CA VAL A 81 -4.34 13.66 -19.65
C VAL A 81 -4.46 15.03 -18.96
N TYR A 82 -4.19 16.11 -19.68
CA TYR A 82 -4.30 17.49 -19.18
C TYR A 82 -5.74 17.81 -18.78
N LYS A 83 -6.73 17.53 -19.65
CA LYS A 83 -8.16 17.71 -19.34
C LYS A 83 -8.57 16.95 -18.08
N ARG A 84 -8.16 15.68 -17.96
CA ARG A 84 -8.44 14.86 -16.76
C ARG A 84 -7.81 15.45 -15.52
N LYS A 85 -6.57 15.95 -15.60
CA LYS A 85 -5.88 16.59 -14.48
C LYS A 85 -6.59 17.87 -14.03
N VAL A 86 -6.98 18.73 -14.97
CA VAL A 86 -7.75 19.95 -14.68
C VAL A 86 -9.10 19.60 -14.03
N ALA A 87 -9.82 18.60 -14.57
CA ALA A 87 -11.09 18.15 -14.00
C ALA A 87 -10.91 17.58 -12.58
N SER A 88 -9.87 16.77 -12.36
CA SER A 88 -9.54 16.21 -11.04
C SER A 88 -9.19 17.29 -10.02
N ASN A 89 -8.38 18.29 -10.42
CA ASN A 89 -8.05 19.43 -9.56
C ASN A 89 -9.31 20.20 -9.15
N ARG A 90 -10.22 20.48 -10.10
CA ARG A 90 -11.51 21.14 -9.81
C ARG A 90 -12.35 20.35 -8.82
N GLU A 91 -12.41 19.03 -8.97
CA GLU A 91 -13.17 18.18 -8.05
C GLU A 91 -12.53 18.12 -6.66
N ALA A 92 -11.19 18.08 -6.58
CA ALA A 92 -10.46 18.13 -5.32
C ALA A 92 -10.73 19.44 -4.57
N ILE A 93 -10.72 20.58 -5.26
CA ILE A 93 -11.05 21.89 -4.71
C ILE A 93 -12.47 21.86 -4.14
N LYS A 94 -13.48 21.45 -4.94
CA LYS A 94 -14.87 21.35 -4.49
C LYS A 94 -15.04 20.48 -3.24
N LYS A 95 -14.36 19.33 -3.19
CA LYS A 95 -14.41 18.43 -2.02
C LYS A 95 -13.81 19.09 -0.78
N LYS A 96 -12.68 19.78 -0.94
CA LYS A 96 -12.01 20.50 0.16
C LYS A 96 -12.80 21.69 0.65
N GLU A 97 -13.43 22.46 -0.24
CA GLU A 97 -14.33 23.55 0.13
C GLU A 97 -15.55 23.05 0.93
N LYS A 98 -16.17 21.95 0.48
CA LYS A 98 -17.27 21.31 1.24
C LYS A 98 -16.81 20.80 2.61
N LEU A 99 -15.60 20.24 2.69
CA LEU A 99 -15.02 19.82 3.96
C LEU A 99 -14.78 21.02 4.88
N LYS A 100 -14.21 22.11 4.36
CA LYS A 100 -13.98 23.37 5.07
C LYS A 100 -15.28 23.93 5.65
N GLN A 101 -16.35 23.95 4.87
CA GLN A 101 -17.67 24.38 5.34
C GLN A 101 -18.16 23.55 6.54
N ARG A 102 -18.00 22.23 6.51
CA ARG A 102 -18.36 21.35 7.63
C ARG A 102 -17.51 21.63 8.88
N TYR A 103 -16.20 21.79 8.73
CA TYR A 103 -15.34 22.16 9.86
C TYR A 103 -15.71 23.52 10.43
N MET A 104 -15.92 24.53 9.59
CA MET A 104 -16.30 25.88 10.02
C MET A 104 -17.65 25.88 10.76
N TYR A 105 -18.61 25.06 10.34
CA TYR A 105 -19.89 24.89 11.04
C TYR A 105 -19.68 24.36 12.47
N VAL A 106 -18.90 23.28 12.63
CA VAL A 106 -18.60 22.71 13.96
C VAL A 106 -17.80 23.70 14.81
N LEU A 107 -16.79 24.35 14.22
CA LEU A 107 -15.98 25.36 14.89
C LEU A 107 -16.82 26.51 15.43
N ALA A 108 -17.81 26.98 14.66
CA ALA A 108 -18.75 28.01 15.12
C ALA A 108 -19.53 27.54 16.35
N GLY A 109 -20.02 26.28 16.35
CA GLY A 109 -20.70 25.68 17.50
C GLY A 109 -19.81 25.59 18.73
N VAL A 110 -18.57 25.11 18.58
CA VAL A 110 -17.60 25.03 19.69
C VAL A 110 -17.26 26.43 20.23
N LYS A 111 -17.11 27.43 19.36
CA LYS A 111 -16.86 28.83 19.76
C LYS A 111 -18.02 29.43 20.56
N GLN A 112 -19.27 29.08 20.22
CA GLN A 112 -20.47 29.54 20.94
C GLN A 112 -20.74 28.79 22.24
N TRP A 113 -20.28 27.56 22.38
CA TRP A 113 -20.48 26.76 23.59
C TRP A 113 -19.86 27.42 24.83
N GLU A 114 -20.66 27.63 25.87
CA GLU A 114 -20.19 28.12 27.18
C GLU A 114 -19.76 26.94 28.05
N PRO A 115 -18.46 26.80 28.40
CA PRO A 115 -17.99 25.70 29.23
C PRO A 115 -18.57 25.79 30.65
N PRO A 116 -19.05 24.69 31.25
CA PRO A 116 -19.71 24.72 32.55
C PRO A 116 -18.74 24.87 33.73
N THR A 117 -17.45 24.57 33.53
CA THR A 117 -16.40 24.70 34.57
C THR A 117 -15.08 25.16 33.96
N GLU A 118 -14.15 25.60 34.81
CA GLU A 118 -12.81 26.03 34.39
C GLU A 118 -12.02 24.92 33.69
N GLU A 119 -12.19 23.65 34.09
CA GLU A 119 -11.55 22.51 33.43
C GLU A 119 -12.01 22.35 31.98
N HIS A 120 -13.26 22.67 31.70
CA HIS A 120 -13.84 22.60 30.36
C HIS A 120 -13.41 23.77 29.45
N ILE A 121 -12.84 24.84 30.00
CA ILE A 121 -12.27 25.93 29.19
C ILE A 121 -11.09 25.39 28.36
N LYS A 122 -10.18 24.63 28.98
CA LYS A 122 -9.06 24.00 28.29
C LYS A 122 -9.52 22.99 27.23
N LEU A 123 -10.62 22.28 27.50
CA LEU A 123 -11.23 21.39 26.51
C LEU A 123 -11.74 22.17 25.29
N LYS A 124 -12.41 23.30 25.50
CA LYS A 124 -12.88 24.19 24.42
C LYS A 124 -11.71 24.71 23.59
N GLU A 125 -10.66 25.21 24.24
CA GLU A 125 -9.45 25.72 23.60
C GLU A 125 -8.79 24.64 22.74
N TYR A 126 -8.59 23.45 23.30
CA TYR A 126 -8.02 22.32 22.58
C TYR A 126 -8.90 21.89 21.39
N ALA A 127 -10.22 21.82 21.56
CA ALA A 127 -11.13 21.48 20.47
C ALA A 127 -11.08 22.50 19.32
N ILE A 128 -10.98 23.79 19.64
CA ILE A 128 -10.79 24.86 18.66
C ILE A 128 -9.46 24.69 17.92
N GLU A 129 -8.37 24.47 18.65
CA GLU A 129 -7.03 24.27 18.08
C GLU A 129 -7.00 23.09 17.10
N GLN A 130 -7.58 21.95 17.49
CA GLN A 130 -7.66 20.77 16.61
C GLN A 130 -8.43 21.08 15.31
N LEU A 131 -9.56 21.78 15.41
CA LEU A 131 -10.36 22.15 14.24
C LEU A 131 -9.64 23.14 13.34
N GLU A 132 -8.98 24.17 13.90
CA GLU A 132 -8.24 25.16 13.12
C GLU A 132 -7.03 24.53 12.42
N THR A 133 -6.32 23.63 13.10
CA THR A 133 -5.21 22.85 12.54
C THR A 133 -5.68 21.93 11.40
N SER A 134 -6.77 21.19 11.60
CA SER A 134 -7.35 20.36 10.52
C SER A 134 -7.83 21.20 9.34
N ILE A 135 -8.46 22.36 9.57
CA ILE A 135 -8.83 23.26 8.47
C ILE A 135 -7.59 23.67 7.66
N TYR A 136 -6.49 24.03 8.33
CA TYR A 136 -5.26 24.43 7.66
C TYR A 136 -4.68 23.31 6.79
N HIS A 137 -4.56 22.08 7.32
CA HIS A 137 -3.94 20.97 6.60
C HIS A 137 -4.87 20.31 5.57
N ASP A 138 -6.11 20.01 5.96
CA ASP A 138 -7.02 19.20 5.15
C ASP A 138 -7.69 20.02 4.05
N CYS A 139 -7.89 21.33 4.28
CA CYS A 139 -8.64 22.19 3.36
C CYS A 139 -7.74 23.08 2.50
N ASN A 140 -6.42 22.94 2.54
CA ASN A 140 -5.52 23.66 1.64
C ASN A 140 -5.76 23.22 0.17
N THR A 141 -6.08 24.20 -0.68
CA THR A 141 -6.36 24.05 -2.11
C THR A 141 -5.26 24.58 -3.03
N GLU A 142 -4.24 25.26 -2.49
CA GLU A 142 -3.24 26.01 -3.25
C GLU A 142 -2.56 25.14 -4.33
N TYR A 143 -2.22 23.90 -3.99
CA TYR A 143 -1.61 22.96 -4.94
C TYR A 143 -2.51 22.67 -6.16
N TYR A 144 -3.83 22.63 -5.99
CA TYR A 144 -4.79 22.28 -7.04
C TYR A 144 -5.22 23.48 -7.88
N GLU A 145 -5.12 24.69 -7.31
CA GLU A 145 -5.43 25.95 -7.98
C GLU A 145 -4.36 26.36 -8.99
N ARG A 146 -3.13 25.86 -8.81
CA ARG A 146 -2.05 26.04 -9.79
C ARG A 146 -2.42 25.41 -11.12
N GLU A 147 -2.19 26.14 -12.20
CA GLU A 147 -2.35 25.61 -13.54
C GLU A 147 -1.37 24.44 -13.75
N PRO A 148 -1.84 23.26 -14.18
CA PRO A 148 -0.95 22.16 -14.47
C PRO A 148 0.03 22.55 -15.58
N TYR A 149 1.32 22.28 -15.39
CA TYR A 149 2.28 22.41 -16.47
C TYR A 149 1.90 21.48 -17.61
N LYS A 150 1.76 22.05 -18.81
CA LYS A 150 1.49 21.28 -20.03
C LYS A 150 2.79 21.16 -20.82
N GLN A 151 3.39 19.98 -20.74
CA GLN A 151 4.56 19.63 -21.53
C GLN A 151 4.24 19.57 -23.04
N THR A 152 5.27 19.43 -23.87
CA THR A 152 5.11 19.13 -25.31
C THR A 152 4.86 17.63 -25.53
N GLY A 153 4.32 17.25 -26.69
CA GLY A 153 4.15 15.83 -27.03
C GLY A 153 5.48 15.06 -27.05
N ALA A 154 6.55 15.70 -27.48
CA ALA A 154 7.90 15.09 -27.50
C ALA A 154 8.45 14.86 -26.08
N GLU A 155 8.25 15.81 -25.16
CA GLU A 155 8.63 15.64 -23.75
C GLU A 155 7.80 14.52 -23.09
N TYR A 156 6.49 14.51 -23.33
CA TYR A 156 5.59 13.48 -22.81
C TYR A 156 6.02 12.08 -23.30
N LEU A 157 6.33 11.96 -24.58
CA LEU A 157 6.77 10.69 -25.16
C LEU A 157 8.07 10.20 -24.51
N LYS A 158 9.05 11.10 -24.34
CA LYS A 158 10.32 10.80 -23.67
C LYS A 158 10.11 10.36 -22.22
N GLU A 159 9.23 11.05 -21.49
CA GLU A 159 8.89 10.70 -20.10
C GLU A 159 8.24 9.31 -20.02
N MET A 160 7.25 9.04 -20.88
CA MET A 160 6.53 7.76 -20.88
C MET A 160 7.42 6.59 -21.27
N ILE A 161 8.31 6.76 -22.26
CA ILE A 161 9.31 5.75 -22.64
C ILE A 161 10.19 5.43 -21.43
N LYS A 162 10.76 6.45 -20.79
CA LYS A 162 11.62 6.26 -19.61
C LYS A 162 10.88 5.54 -18.49
N ARG A 163 9.64 5.95 -18.20
CA ARG A 163 8.81 5.34 -17.16
C ARG A 163 8.56 3.86 -17.44
N CYS A 164 8.27 3.49 -18.69
CA CYS A 164 8.09 2.08 -19.05
C CYS A 164 9.41 1.30 -18.95
N GLU A 165 10.54 1.88 -19.34
CA GLU A 165 11.87 1.25 -19.17
C GLU A 165 12.19 0.99 -17.68
N ASP A 166 11.96 1.99 -16.82
CA ASP A 166 12.16 1.86 -15.37
C ASP A 166 11.24 0.78 -14.77
N LYS A 167 9.98 0.69 -15.22
CA LYS A 167 9.04 -0.38 -14.81
C LYS A 167 9.51 -1.77 -15.22
N VAL A 168 10.00 -1.93 -16.45
CA VAL A 168 10.53 -3.22 -16.93
C VAL A 168 11.69 -3.67 -16.05
N LEU A 169 12.65 -2.78 -15.80
CA LEU A 169 13.81 -3.08 -14.94
C LEU A 169 13.38 -3.40 -13.50
N TYR A 170 12.42 -2.66 -12.96
CA TYR A 170 11.88 -2.91 -11.63
C TYR A 170 11.26 -4.32 -11.53
N HIS A 171 10.39 -4.69 -12.47
CA HIS A 171 9.72 -6.00 -12.43
C HIS A 171 10.68 -7.16 -12.67
N GLN A 172 11.68 -7.02 -13.54
CA GLN A 172 12.74 -8.01 -13.71
C GLN A 172 13.52 -8.25 -12.40
N LYS A 173 13.89 -7.15 -11.72
CA LYS A 173 14.60 -7.22 -10.45
C LYS A 173 13.75 -7.88 -9.37
N GLU A 174 12.51 -7.44 -9.19
CA GLU A 174 11.62 -8.00 -8.16
C GLU A 174 11.28 -9.46 -8.42
N TYR A 175 11.08 -9.87 -9.67
CA TYR A 175 10.89 -11.27 -10.03
C TYR A 175 12.11 -12.11 -9.64
N SER A 176 13.33 -11.66 -9.98
CA SER A 176 14.56 -12.38 -9.59
C SER A 176 14.70 -12.51 -8.08
N GLN A 177 14.36 -11.46 -7.32
CA GLN A 177 14.35 -11.51 -5.86
C GLN A 177 13.27 -12.44 -5.31
N GLU A 178 12.09 -12.48 -5.92
CA GLU A 178 11.02 -13.39 -5.54
C GLU A 178 11.43 -14.85 -5.74
N VAL A 179 12.04 -15.19 -6.88
CA VAL A 179 12.59 -16.54 -7.11
C VAL A 179 13.58 -16.93 -6.01
N GLN A 180 14.50 -16.03 -5.64
CA GLN A 180 15.44 -16.26 -4.54
C GLN A 180 14.74 -16.44 -3.19
N ARG A 181 13.74 -15.60 -2.88
CA ARG A 181 12.95 -15.70 -1.64
C ARG A 181 12.22 -17.03 -1.56
N VAL A 182 11.55 -17.46 -2.63
CA VAL A 182 10.82 -18.73 -2.70
C VAL A 182 11.78 -19.92 -2.53
N ASN A 183 12.91 -19.93 -3.24
CA ASN A 183 13.91 -20.99 -3.10
C ASN A 183 14.46 -21.08 -1.68
N ASN A 184 14.79 -19.94 -1.06
CA ASN A 184 15.29 -19.90 0.32
C ASN A 184 14.23 -20.41 1.31
N ARG A 185 12.96 -20.06 1.12
CA ARG A 185 11.85 -20.56 1.97
C ARG A 185 11.69 -22.07 1.86
N ASN A 186 11.67 -22.59 0.63
CA ASN A 186 11.54 -24.03 0.38
C ASN A 186 12.73 -24.81 0.95
N ASN A 187 13.96 -24.29 0.80
CA ASN A 187 15.16 -24.89 1.40
C ASN A 187 15.08 -24.90 2.92
N TRP A 188 14.69 -23.78 3.54
CA TRP A 188 14.55 -23.67 5.00
C TRP A 188 13.53 -24.68 5.55
N VAL A 189 12.36 -24.83 4.89
CA VAL A 189 11.34 -25.82 5.30
C VAL A 189 11.86 -27.24 5.14
N LYS A 190 12.58 -27.53 4.04
CA LYS A 190 13.16 -28.85 3.79
C LYS A 190 14.22 -29.22 4.84
N GLU A 191 15.15 -28.32 5.13
CA GLU A 191 16.17 -28.51 6.15
C GLU A 191 15.55 -28.74 7.54
N LEU A 192 14.52 -27.97 7.89
CA LEU A 192 13.77 -28.17 9.13
C LEU A 192 13.13 -29.56 9.18
N LYS A 193 12.38 -29.96 8.15
CA LYS A 193 11.73 -31.29 8.09
C LYS A 193 12.75 -32.42 8.22
N LEU A 194 13.86 -32.37 7.47
CA LEU A 194 14.93 -33.37 7.54
C LEU A 194 15.57 -33.45 8.94
N SER A 195 15.72 -32.32 9.64
CA SER A 195 16.28 -32.31 11.00
C SER A 195 15.41 -33.02 12.04
N LEU A 196 14.11 -33.20 11.74
CA LEU A 196 13.10 -33.78 12.63
C LEU A 196 12.80 -35.26 12.35
N GLU A 197 13.42 -35.85 11.32
CA GLU A 197 13.30 -37.26 10.94
C GLU A 197 14.32 -38.16 11.68
N ASN A 198 15.13 -37.59 12.57
CA ASN A 198 16.12 -38.29 13.40
C ASN A 198 15.58 -38.71 14.77
#